data_AF-A0A2A6FU04-F1
#
_entry.id   AF-A0A2A6FU04-F1
#
_cell.length_a   1.000
_cell.length_b   1.000
_cell.length_c   1.000
_cell.angle_alpha   90.00
_cell.angle_beta   90.00
_cell.angle_gamma   90.00
#
_symmetry.space_group_name_H-M   'P 1'
#
loop_
_entity.id
_entity.type
_entity.pdbx_description
1 polymer ?
#
loop_
_entity_poly.entity_id
_entity_poly.type
_entity_poly.pdbx_seq_one_letter_code
_entity_poly.pdbx_strand_id
1 'polypeptide(L)' 'MTYREILDDAAGQYPPLLPYVGGGQIPLAASVVLFADGRQVEDVTAAVPGPIAELRIVLPSSGG' A
#
# COMPACT_ATOMS: atom_id res chain seq x y z
N MET A 1 -0.97 14.36 1.60
CA MET A 1 -1.02 13.10 0.85
C MET A 1 0.03 12.15 1.43
N THR A 2 -0.45 11.03 1.94
CA THR A 2 0.29 9.95 2.59
C THR A 2 0.25 8.72 1.69
N TYR A 3 1.12 7.73 1.92
CA TYR A 3 1.04 6.46 1.19
C TYR A 3 -0.30 5.76 1.42
N ARG A 4 -0.90 5.95 2.60
CA ARG A 4 -2.21 5.44 2.94
C ARG A 4 -3.30 5.94 1.99
N GLU A 5 -3.35 7.24 1.76
CA GLU A 5 -4.33 7.84 0.85
C GLU A 5 -4.18 7.30 -0.58
N ILE A 6 -2.95 7.05 -1.04
CA ILE A 6 -2.69 6.45 -2.36
C ILE A 6 -3.19 5.02 -2.42
N LEU A 7 -2.97 4.23 -1.37
CA LEU A 7 -3.43 2.85 -1.29
C LEU A 7 -4.95 2.74 -1.23
N ASP A 8 -5.61 3.61 -0.47
CA ASP A 8 -7.08 3.65 -0.39
C ASP A 8 -7.70 4.02 -1.75
N ASP A 9 -7.11 4.97 -2.49
CA ASP A 9 -7.53 5.30 -3.86
C ASP A 9 -7.34 4.11 -4.82
N ALA A 10 -6.16 3.47 -4.77
CA ALA A 10 -5.86 2.29 -5.58
C ALA A 10 -6.81 1.11 -5.29
N ALA A 11 -7.17 0.89 -4.02
CA ALA A 11 -8.13 -0.14 -3.64
C ALA A 11 -9.57 0.17 -4.07
N GLY A 12 -9.93 1.46 -4.11
CA GLY A 12 -11.21 1.91 -4.68
C GLY A 12 -11.31 1.65 -6.18
N GLN A 13 -10.20 1.77 -6.91
CA GLN A 13 -10.12 1.51 -8.36
C GLN A 13 -9.93 0.02 -8.69
N TYR A 14 -9.28 -0.73 -7.80
CA TYR A 14 -9.01 -2.16 -7.97
C TYR A 14 -9.49 -2.94 -6.74
N PRO A 15 -10.78 -3.35 -6.72
CA PRO A 15 -11.42 -4.02 -5.59
C PRO A 15 -10.68 -5.24 -5.01
N PRO A 16 -9.92 -6.05 -5.80
CA PRO A 16 -9.15 -7.16 -5.24
C PRO A 16 -8.07 -6.74 -4.23
N LEU A 17 -7.68 -5.45 -4.18
CA LEU A 17 -6.75 -4.93 -3.17
C LEU A 17 -7.43 -4.60 -1.82
N LEU A 18 -8.76 -4.47 -1.77
CA LEU A 18 -9.49 -4.10 -0.56
C LEU A 18 -9.16 -4.96 0.68
N PRO A 19 -9.01 -6.29 0.59
CA PRO A 19 -8.64 -7.13 1.75
C PRO A 19 -7.24 -6.84 2.31
N TYR A 20 -6.36 -6.22 1.52
CA TYR A 20 -4.94 -6.04 1.85
C TYR A 20 -4.61 -4.61 2.29
N VAL A 21 -5.23 -3.62 1.64
CA VAL A 21 -4.86 -2.21 1.78
C VAL A 21 -6.05 -1.26 1.91
N GLY A 22 -7.29 -1.76 1.78
CA GLY A 22 -8.48 -0.92 1.70
C GLY A 22 -9.06 -0.49 3.04
N GLY A 23 -9.74 0.66 3.03
CA GLY A 23 -10.77 0.99 4.02
C GLY A 23 -10.39 2.02 5.09
N GLY A 24 -9.36 2.86 4.87
CA GLY A 24 -8.95 3.99 5.74
C GLY A 24 -8.51 3.66 7.18
N GLN A 25 -9.01 2.56 7.74
CA GLN A 25 -8.91 2.11 9.12
C GLN A 25 -8.33 0.70 9.21
N ILE A 26 -8.34 -0.07 8.11
CA ILE A 26 -7.74 -1.41 8.10
C ILE A 26 -6.23 -1.23 7.98
N PRO A 27 -5.43 -1.52 9.01
CA PRO A 27 -3.98 -1.50 8.86
C PRO A 27 -3.57 -2.40 7.69
N LEU A 28 -2.44 -2.10 7.05
CA LEU A 28 -1.88 -3.02 6.04
C LEU A 28 -1.88 -4.43 6.61
N ALA A 29 -2.40 -5.39 5.84
CA ALA A 29 -2.33 -6.78 6.27
C ALA A 29 -0.86 -7.11 6.60
N ALA A 30 -0.62 -7.81 7.70
CA ALA A 30 0.71 -7.93 8.32
C ALA A 30 1.82 -8.49 7.40
N SER A 31 1.45 -9.05 6.25
CA SER A 31 2.36 -9.64 5.28
C SER A 31 2.42 -8.87 3.95
N VAL A 32 1.80 -7.70 3.88
CA VAL A 32 1.87 -6.80 2.71
C VAL A 32 3.08 -5.89 2.88
N VAL A 33 3.91 -5.82 1.85
CA VAL A 33 5.07 -4.92 1.80
C VAL A 33 4.86 -3.91 0.68
N LEU A 34 5.02 -2.63 1.01
CA LEU A 34 4.95 -1.54 0.04
C LEU A 34 6.37 -1.07 -0.31
N PHE A 35 6.62 -0.85 -1.60
CA PHE A 35 7.81 -0.18 -2.09
C PHE A 35 7.42 1.08 -2.88
N ALA A 36 8.14 2.17 -2.64
CA ALA A 36 8.05 3.41 -3.38
C ALA A 36 9.42 3.72 -3.99
N ASP A 37 9.51 3.84 -5.31
CA ASP A 37 10.75 4.04 -6.07
C ASP A 37 11.88 3.07 -5.64
N GLY A 38 11.52 1.81 -5.43
CA GLY A 38 12.44 0.74 -5.02
C GLY A 38 12.83 0.73 -3.54
N ARG A 39 12.32 1.65 -2.72
CA ARG A 39 12.54 1.67 -1.27
C ARG A 39 11.33 1.14 -0.52
N GLN A 40 11.55 0.28 0.46
CA GLN A 40 10.48 -0.21 1.32
C GLN A 40 9.90 0.94 2.14
N VAL A 41 8.57 1.04 2.14
CA VAL A 41 7.84 1.98 2.98
C VAL A 41 7.55 1.28 4.31
N GLU A 42 8.15 1.78 5.39
CA GLU A 42 7.98 1.24 6.74
C GLU A 42 6.72 1.79 7.43
N ASP A 43 6.36 3.04 7.13
CA ASP A 43 5.18 3.72 7.66
C ASP A 43 4.35 4.31 6.53
N VAL A 44 3.16 3.73 6.30
CA VAL A 44 2.24 4.22 5.26
C VAL A 44 1.43 5.43 5.68
N THR A 45 1.40 5.75 6.97
CA THR A 45 0.76 6.98 7.47
C THR A 45 1.67 8.20 7.32
N ALA A 46 2.96 7.98 7.06
CA ALA A 46 3.89 9.05 6.77
C ALA A 46 3.51 9.83 5.51
N ALA A 47 3.80 11.13 5.52
CA ALA A 47 3.67 11.98 4.34
C ALA A 47 4.58 11.48 3.22
N VAL A 48 4.07 11.51 2.00
CA VAL A 48 4.88 11.17 0.84
C VAL A 48 5.92 12.28 0.62
N PRO A 49 7.23 11.96 0.56
CA PRO A 49 8.30 12.96 0.53
C PRO A 49 8.40 13.72 -0.80
N GLY A 50 7.71 13.29 -1.84
CA GLY A 50 7.73 13.91 -3.17
C GLY A 50 6.89 13.12 -4.19
N PRO A 51 6.93 13.48 -5.48
CA PRO A 51 6.30 12.65 -6.52
C PRO A 51 6.97 11.27 -6.55
N ILE A 52 6.16 10.22 -6.55
CA ILE A 52 6.62 8.83 -6.66
C ILE A 52 6.47 8.41 -8.12
N ALA A 53 7.51 7.85 -8.74
CA ALA A 53 7.44 7.35 -10.11
C ALA A 53 6.86 5.93 -10.18
N GLU A 54 7.17 5.08 -9.20
CA GLU A 54 6.68 3.72 -9.11
C GLU A 54 6.26 3.33 -7.69
N LEU A 55 5.06 2.74 -7.57
CA LEU A 55 4.59 2.07 -6.36
C LEU A 55 4.41 0.57 -6.63
N ARG A 56 4.99 -0.25 -5.78
CA ARG A 56 4.87 -1.72 -5.87
C ARG A 56 4.33 -2.29 -4.58
N ILE A 57 3.22 -3.00 -4.70
CA ILE A 57 2.59 -3.73 -3.59
C ILE A 57 2.95 -5.20 -3.74
N VAL A 58 3.64 -5.74 -2.73
CA VAL A 58 3.96 -7.17 -2.66
C VAL A 58 2.99 -7.81 -1.69
N LEU A 59 2.09 -8.64 -2.23
CA LEU A 59 1.15 -9.43 -1.45
C LEU A 59 1.83 -10.69 -0.94
N PRO A 60 1.47 -11.19 0.25
CA PRO A 60 1.92 -12.51 0.69
C PRO A 60 1.50 -13.56 -0.34
N SER A 61 2.44 -14.41 -0.75
CA SER A 61 2.08 -15.59 -1.52
C SER A 61 1.31 -16.53 -0.59
N SER A 62 0.12 -16.98 -1.00
CA SER A 62 -0.64 -18.04 -0.33
C SER A 62 0.10 -19.38 -0.53
N GLY A 63 1.29 -19.52 0.05
CA GLY A 63 2.08 -20.75 -0.01
C GLY A 63 1.64 -21.71 1.09
N GLY A 64 0.83 -22.70 0.71
CA GLY A 64 0.45 -23.88 1.48
C GLY A 64 -0.13 -24.92 0.55
#